data_AF-A0A0S7ELZ1-F1
#
_entry.id   AF-A0A0S7ELZ1-F1
#
_cell.length_a   1.000
_cell.length_b   1.000
_cell.length_c   1.000
_cell.angle_alpha   90.00
_cell.angle_beta   90.00
_cell.angle_gamma   90.00
#
_symmetry.space_group_name_H-M   'P 1'
#
loop_
_entity.id
_entity.type
_entity.pdbx_description
1 polymer ?
#
loop_
_entity_poly.entity_id
_entity_poly.type
_entity_poly.pdbx_seq_one_letter_code
_entity_poly.pdbx_strand_id
1 'polypeptide(L)'
;QYECVPYSSSVFLCPGLLRRVYQSEHLFESDHQSGAWCKDPLQASDKIYYMPWTPYRTDTLTEYSSKEDFIAGRPTTTYKLPHRVDGTGFVVYDGALFFNKERTRNIVKFDLRTRIKSGEAIIANANYHDTSPYRWGGKSDIDLAVDENGLWVIYATEQNNGRIVISQLNPYTLRVEGTWDTAYDKRSASNAFMICGILYVVKSVYEDDDNEATGNKIDYIYNTELSKDGFLDIPFPNSYQYIAAVDYNPRDNLLYVWNNYHVVKYSLDFGALDNRLETSSSVMVYMDTMTSTMRTTTRPVTVTLTATTTRTTTTRMPATITAVAVWPHTTTTTPSLVQTLVNALEPEDDDGALPSSKLPNIRVEYCNPLVMMDIAWPKTRQGTIVKIPCPSGTIGMASFMCLGPEGYWDLQGPDFSNCTSPWVNIINQKIKAGETAAVIARELAEQTKSNLQAGDITFTVRAMIQLVDLLDIQLRNLTPGGKDSAARALACT
;
A
#
# COMPACT_ATOMS: atom_id res chain seq x y z
N GLN A 1 -16.74 -42.72 8.87
CA GLN A 1 -16.80 -41.94 7.61
C GLN A 1 -15.72 -40.88 7.68
N TYR A 2 -15.11 -40.55 6.55
CA TYR A 2 -14.19 -39.42 6.41
C TYR A 2 -14.72 -38.53 5.27
N GLU A 3 -14.64 -37.23 5.45
CA GLU A 3 -15.19 -36.23 4.54
C GLU A 3 -14.04 -35.36 4.02
N CYS A 4 -13.94 -35.20 2.71
CA CYS A 4 -12.90 -34.40 2.08
C CYS A 4 -13.31 -32.92 2.11
N VAL A 5 -13.04 -32.25 3.22
CA VAL A 5 -13.13 -30.80 3.32
C VAL A 5 -12.02 -30.12 2.49
N PRO A 6 -12.25 -28.92 1.91
CA PRO A 6 -11.20 -28.11 1.31
C PRO A 6 -10.05 -27.85 2.30
N TYR A 7 -8.86 -27.53 1.77
CA TYR A 7 -7.72 -27.15 2.60
C TYR A 7 -8.12 -26.01 3.53
N SER A 8 -7.76 -26.10 4.82
CA SER A 8 -8.33 -25.28 5.89
C SER A 8 -8.46 -23.81 5.52
N SER A 9 -9.69 -23.30 5.57
CA SER A 9 -10.04 -21.91 5.25
C SER A 9 -9.11 -20.94 5.97
N SER A 10 -8.12 -20.43 5.26
CA SER A 10 -7.14 -19.50 5.79
C SER A 10 -7.82 -18.16 5.97
N VAL A 11 -8.26 -17.87 7.19
CA VAL A 11 -8.79 -16.55 7.55
C VAL A 11 -7.59 -15.61 7.64
N PHE A 12 -7.38 -14.80 6.60
CA PHE A 12 -6.40 -13.72 6.67
C PHE A 12 -6.91 -12.66 7.66
N LEU A 13 -6.01 -12.13 8.47
CA LEU A 13 -6.31 -11.05 9.40
C LEU A 13 -5.85 -9.74 8.75
N CYS A 14 -6.71 -8.72 8.82
CA CYS A 14 -6.39 -7.41 8.29
C CYS A 14 -5.11 -6.85 8.94
N PRO A 15 -4.04 -6.51 8.16
CA PRO A 15 -2.78 -6.02 8.71
C PRO A 15 -2.86 -4.58 9.25
N GLY A 16 -3.83 -3.78 8.79
CA GLY A 16 -4.04 -2.40 9.23
C GLY A 16 -4.42 -1.46 8.09
N LEU A 17 -4.41 -0.15 8.35
CA LEU A 17 -4.54 0.87 7.31
C LEU A 17 -3.17 1.10 6.67
N LEU A 18 -3.05 1.01 5.35
CA LEU A 18 -1.79 1.24 4.64
C LEU A 18 -1.26 2.65 4.93
N ARG A 19 0.03 2.76 5.26
CA ARG A 19 0.73 4.04 5.50
C ARG A 19 1.85 4.33 4.50
N ARG A 20 2.58 3.32 4.03
CA ARG A 20 3.68 3.51 3.08
C ARG A 20 3.89 2.30 2.18
N VAL A 21 4.40 2.55 0.97
CA VAL A 21 4.79 1.54 -0.02
C VAL A 21 6.28 1.70 -0.32
N TYR A 22 7.01 0.60 -0.32
CA TYR A 22 8.46 0.58 -0.54
C TYR A 22 8.84 -0.44 -1.62
N GLN A 23 9.70 -0.07 -2.58
CA GLN A 23 10.25 -1.07 -3.50
C GLN A 23 11.17 -2.02 -2.73
N SER A 24 10.79 -3.30 -2.67
CA SER A 24 11.46 -4.32 -1.84
C SER A 24 12.38 -5.21 -2.67
N GLU A 25 11.90 -5.67 -3.84
CA GLU A 25 12.61 -6.66 -4.63
C GLU A 25 12.40 -6.44 -6.12
N HIS A 26 13.48 -6.48 -6.90
CA HIS A 26 13.46 -6.60 -8.34
C HIS A 26 13.81 -8.04 -8.72
N LEU A 27 12.97 -8.71 -9.52
CA LEU A 27 13.16 -10.11 -9.89
C LEU A 27 13.93 -10.22 -11.21
N PHE A 28 13.38 -9.65 -12.28
CA PHE A 28 13.97 -9.60 -13.61
C PHE A 28 13.23 -8.57 -14.50
N GLU A 29 13.75 -8.38 -15.71
CA GLU A 29 13.14 -7.59 -16.77
C GLU A 29 12.53 -8.54 -17.82
N SER A 30 11.24 -8.38 -18.11
CA SER A 30 10.49 -9.19 -19.07
C SER A 30 10.74 -8.75 -20.52
N ASP A 31 10.55 -9.63 -21.49
CA ASP A 31 10.50 -9.25 -22.91
C ASP A 31 9.23 -8.42 -23.27
N HIS A 32 8.29 -8.23 -22.33
CA HIS A 32 7.01 -7.56 -22.56
C HIS A 32 6.87 -6.32 -21.66
N GLN A 33 6.51 -5.17 -22.24
CA GLN A 33 6.36 -3.91 -21.50
C GLN A 33 5.32 -4.00 -20.37
N SER A 34 4.26 -4.76 -20.62
CA SER A 34 3.10 -4.89 -19.75
C SER A 34 2.74 -6.35 -19.53
N GLY A 35 2.05 -6.61 -18.42
CA GLY A 35 1.61 -7.93 -17.99
C GLY A 35 1.18 -7.87 -16.54
N ALA A 36 0.89 -9.03 -15.96
CA ALA A 36 0.71 -9.17 -14.51
C ALA A 36 1.31 -10.51 -14.04
N TRP A 37 1.49 -10.61 -12.73
CA TRP A 37 2.04 -11.78 -12.08
C TRP A 37 1.62 -11.82 -10.61
N CYS A 38 1.30 -12.99 -10.09
CA CYS A 38 0.79 -13.13 -8.71
C CYS A 38 1.10 -14.53 -8.14
N LYS A 39 0.82 -14.71 -6.84
CA LYS A 39 0.73 -16.03 -6.19
C LYS A 39 -0.71 -16.25 -5.72
N ASP A 40 -1.15 -17.50 -5.67
CA ASP A 40 -2.43 -17.84 -5.03
C ASP A 40 -2.30 -17.70 -3.50
N PRO A 41 -3.00 -16.76 -2.85
CA PRO A 41 -2.87 -16.57 -1.42
C PRO A 41 -3.49 -17.71 -0.61
N LEU A 42 -4.42 -18.52 -1.14
CA LEU A 42 -5.01 -19.63 -0.38
C LEU A 42 -4.14 -20.90 -0.39
N GLN A 43 -3.28 -21.08 -1.39
CA GLN A 43 -2.32 -22.18 -1.41
C GLN A 43 -1.05 -21.85 -0.61
N ALA A 44 -0.65 -22.75 0.30
CA ALA A 44 0.64 -22.68 1.00
C ALA A 44 1.79 -23.18 0.09
N SER A 45 1.94 -22.56 -1.08
CA SER A 45 2.89 -22.97 -2.12
C SER A 45 3.67 -21.77 -2.67
N ASP A 46 4.89 -22.02 -3.14
CA ASP A 46 5.73 -21.00 -3.79
C ASP A 46 5.52 -20.86 -5.29
N LYS A 47 4.43 -21.44 -5.79
CA LYS A 47 3.95 -21.24 -7.16
C LYS A 47 3.75 -19.77 -7.49
N ILE A 48 4.28 -19.36 -8.63
CA ILE A 48 4.11 -18.04 -9.23
C ILE A 48 3.36 -18.20 -10.56
N TYR A 49 2.36 -17.35 -10.76
CA TYR A 49 1.53 -17.28 -11.94
C TYR A 49 1.87 -16.02 -12.73
N TYR A 50 2.02 -16.14 -14.04
CA TYR A 50 2.57 -15.10 -14.90
C TYR A 50 1.80 -15.02 -16.23
N MET A 51 1.35 -13.82 -16.58
CA MET A 51 0.64 -13.54 -17.83
C MET A 51 1.18 -12.23 -18.46
N PRO A 52 2.08 -12.31 -19.46
CA PRO A 52 2.50 -11.13 -20.20
C PRO A 52 1.36 -10.63 -21.08
N TRP A 53 1.18 -9.31 -21.17
CA TRP A 53 0.17 -8.72 -22.03
C TRP A 53 0.67 -8.67 -23.48
N THR A 54 -0.08 -9.29 -24.39
CA THR A 54 0.12 -9.13 -25.83
C THR A 54 -1.21 -8.79 -26.49
N PRO A 55 -1.39 -7.56 -27.03
CA PRO A 55 -2.66 -7.12 -27.63
C PRO A 55 -3.26 -8.13 -28.61
N TYR A 56 -4.52 -8.52 -28.35
CA TYR A 56 -5.29 -9.51 -29.12
C TYR A 56 -4.65 -10.92 -29.22
N ARG A 57 -3.65 -11.23 -28.39
CA ARG A 57 -2.92 -12.51 -28.39
C ARG A 57 -2.75 -13.16 -27.01
N THR A 58 -3.00 -12.45 -25.91
CA THR A 58 -3.00 -13.00 -24.53
C THR A 58 -4.04 -14.13 -24.39
N ASP A 59 -3.59 -15.38 -24.30
CA ASP A 59 -4.46 -16.56 -24.11
C ASP A 59 -3.76 -17.75 -23.39
N THR A 60 -2.69 -17.46 -22.65
CA THR A 60 -1.91 -18.44 -21.87
C THR A 60 -1.54 -17.90 -20.51
N LEU A 61 -1.67 -18.73 -19.46
CA LEU A 61 -1.08 -18.49 -18.15
C LEU A 61 0.12 -19.43 -17.95
N THR A 62 1.24 -18.92 -17.47
CA THR A 62 2.42 -19.74 -17.14
C THR A 62 2.55 -19.88 -15.62
N GLU A 63 2.83 -21.09 -15.13
CA GLU A 63 3.11 -21.41 -13.73
C GLU A 63 4.58 -21.80 -13.55
N TYR A 64 5.21 -21.26 -12.52
CA TYR A 64 6.57 -21.55 -12.07
C TYR A 64 6.54 -22.12 -10.65
N SER A 65 7.41 -23.08 -10.35
CA SER A 65 7.45 -23.85 -9.09
C SER A 65 8.02 -23.07 -7.92
N SER A 66 8.96 -22.16 -8.21
CA SER A 66 9.61 -21.30 -7.25
C SER A 66 10.04 -19.98 -7.91
N LYS A 67 10.52 -19.05 -7.10
CA LYS A 67 11.09 -17.77 -7.54
C LYS A 67 12.35 -17.96 -8.39
N GLU A 68 13.20 -18.93 -8.06
CA GLU A 68 14.45 -19.22 -8.78
C GLU A 68 14.15 -19.77 -10.18
N ASP A 69 13.13 -20.61 -10.32
CA ASP A 69 12.64 -21.06 -11.62
C ASP A 69 11.99 -19.93 -12.42
N PHE A 70 11.28 -19.01 -11.76
CA PHE A 70 10.67 -17.84 -12.38
C PHE A 70 11.75 -16.89 -12.97
N ILE A 71 12.74 -16.51 -12.17
CA ILE A 71 13.87 -15.66 -12.61
C ILE A 71 14.70 -16.36 -13.69
N ALA A 72 14.87 -17.68 -13.61
CA ALA A 72 15.61 -18.45 -14.62
C ALA A 72 14.80 -18.81 -15.88
N GLY A 73 13.54 -18.36 -16.01
CA GLY A 73 12.70 -18.64 -17.17
C GLY A 73 12.35 -20.12 -17.36
N ARG A 74 12.28 -20.91 -16.28
CA ARG A 74 11.98 -22.35 -16.30
C ARG A 74 10.53 -22.65 -15.87
N PRO A 75 9.54 -22.64 -16.78
CA PRO A 75 8.15 -22.88 -16.41
C PRO A 75 7.91 -24.34 -15.99
N THR A 76 7.09 -24.53 -14.95
CA THR A 76 6.60 -25.84 -14.53
C THR A 76 5.51 -26.33 -15.48
N THR A 77 4.60 -25.45 -15.88
CA THR A 77 3.55 -25.74 -16.86
C THR A 77 2.99 -24.47 -17.48
N THR A 78 2.36 -24.60 -18.65
CA THR A 78 1.60 -23.52 -19.30
C THR A 78 0.18 -23.99 -19.52
N TYR A 79 -0.77 -23.15 -19.13
CA TYR A 79 -2.20 -23.34 -19.29
C TYR A 79 -2.68 -22.59 -20.52
N LYS A 80 -3.21 -23.32 -21.52
CA LYS A 80 -3.93 -22.70 -22.63
C LYS A 80 -5.34 -22.34 -22.17
N LEU A 81 -5.70 -21.07 -22.27
CA LEU A 81 -7.00 -20.58 -21.82
C LEU A 81 -8.08 -20.84 -22.88
N PRO A 82 -9.35 -21.05 -22.48
CA PRO A 82 -10.46 -21.32 -23.41
C PRO A 82 -10.87 -20.09 -24.24
N HIS A 83 -10.47 -18.90 -23.80
CA HIS A 83 -10.75 -17.61 -24.42
C HIS A 83 -9.51 -16.70 -24.27
N ARG A 84 -9.39 -15.68 -25.13
CA ARG A 84 -8.41 -14.61 -24.96
C ARG A 84 -8.75 -13.74 -23.76
N VAL A 85 -7.75 -13.05 -23.24
CA VAL A 85 -7.82 -12.14 -22.09
C VAL A 85 -7.76 -10.70 -22.59
N ASP A 86 -8.55 -9.81 -21.99
CA ASP A 86 -8.37 -8.36 -22.08
C ASP A 86 -7.68 -7.86 -20.78
N GLY A 87 -6.69 -6.99 -20.93
CA GLY A 87 -6.02 -6.34 -19.80
C GLY A 87 -5.01 -7.21 -19.04
N THR A 88 -4.61 -6.69 -17.89
CA THR A 88 -3.62 -7.26 -16.97
C THR A 88 -4.24 -7.75 -15.65
N GLY A 89 -5.49 -7.39 -15.35
CA GLY A 89 -6.14 -7.67 -14.07
C GLY A 89 -6.64 -9.12 -13.89
N PHE A 90 -5.73 -10.09 -13.86
CA PHE A 90 -6.04 -11.48 -13.55
C PHE A 90 -5.57 -11.83 -12.14
N VAL A 91 -6.30 -12.74 -11.47
CA VAL A 91 -5.88 -13.29 -10.17
C VAL A 91 -6.00 -14.80 -10.15
N VAL A 92 -5.22 -15.45 -9.30
CA VAL A 92 -5.40 -16.87 -8.97
C VAL A 92 -5.83 -16.99 -7.51
N TYR A 93 -6.93 -17.70 -7.27
CA TYR A 93 -7.53 -17.85 -5.95
C TYR A 93 -8.14 -19.26 -5.81
N ASP A 94 -7.74 -19.99 -4.76
CA ASP A 94 -8.17 -21.37 -4.49
C ASP A 94 -7.98 -22.33 -5.69
N GLY A 95 -6.82 -22.25 -6.34
CA GLY A 95 -6.46 -23.08 -7.49
C GLY A 95 -7.23 -22.78 -8.78
N ALA A 96 -7.98 -21.68 -8.83
CA ALA A 96 -8.66 -21.20 -10.02
C ALA A 96 -8.13 -19.84 -10.48
N LEU A 97 -7.88 -19.71 -11.77
CA LEU A 97 -7.64 -18.44 -12.44
C LEU A 97 -8.98 -17.73 -12.68
N PHE A 98 -9.00 -16.44 -12.39
CA PHE A 98 -10.06 -15.50 -12.74
C PHE A 98 -9.48 -14.45 -13.69
N PHE A 99 -10.15 -14.17 -14.81
CA PHE A 99 -9.68 -13.21 -15.81
C PHE A 99 -10.85 -12.55 -16.57
N ASN A 100 -10.64 -11.32 -17.07
CA ASN A 100 -11.58 -10.69 -17.99
C ASN A 100 -11.44 -11.27 -19.40
N LYS A 101 -12.54 -11.79 -19.93
CA LYS A 101 -12.61 -12.39 -21.26
C LYS A 101 -12.68 -11.31 -22.35
N GLU A 102 -11.79 -11.42 -23.35
CA GLU A 102 -11.65 -10.46 -24.45
C GLU A 102 -13.00 -10.01 -25.03
N ARG A 103 -13.16 -8.69 -25.20
CA ARG A 103 -14.35 -8.02 -25.75
C ARG A 103 -15.65 -8.34 -25.00
N THR A 104 -15.56 -8.62 -23.71
CA THR A 104 -16.74 -8.81 -22.85
C THR A 104 -16.57 -8.16 -21.48
N ARG A 105 -17.68 -7.88 -20.81
CA ARG A 105 -17.73 -7.51 -19.38
C ARG A 105 -17.78 -8.73 -18.45
N ASN A 106 -17.22 -9.85 -18.88
CA ASN A 106 -17.38 -11.13 -18.21
C ASN A 106 -16.08 -11.58 -17.54
N ILE A 107 -16.20 -12.14 -16.35
CA ILE A 107 -15.12 -12.81 -15.63
C ILE A 107 -15.26 -14.32 -15.83
N VAL A 108 -14.20 -14.96 -16.31
CA VAL A 108 -14.15 -16.43 -16.49
C VAL A 108 -13.39 -17.05 -15.33
N LYS A 109 -13.96 -18.09 -14.72
CA LYS A 109 -13.27 -18.95 -13.74
C LYS A 109 -12.74 -20.20 -14.45
N PHE A 110 -11.45 -20.47 -14.32
CA PHE A 110 -10.76 -21.59 -14.91
C PHE A 110 -9.99 -22.38 -13.85
N ASP A 111 -10.39 -23.62 -13.57
CA ASP A 111 -9.75 -24.49 -12.57
C ASP A 111 -8.41 -25.01 -13.13
N LEU A 112 -7.30 -24.65 -12.48
CA LEU A 112 -5.94 -24.93 -12.99
C LEU A 112 -5.57 -26.42 -12.90
N ARG A 113 -6.13 -27.13 -11.92
CA ARG A 113 -5.85 -28.55 -11.67
C ARG A 113 -6.49 -29.45 -12.74
N THR A 114 -7.73 -29.14 -13.13
CA THR A 114 -8.52 -29.89 -14.11
C THR A 114 -8.44 -29.29 -15.51
N ARG A 115 -7.96 -28.05 -15.64
CA ARG A 115 -7.79 -27.31 -16.91
C ARG A 115 -9.12 -27.07 -17.64
N ILE A 116 -10.20 -26.89 -16.89
CA ILE A 116 -11.53 -26.61 -17.44
C ILE A 116 -12.05 -25.25 -16.98
N LYS A 117 -12.87 -24.63 -17.83
CA LYS A 117 -13.71 -23.51 -17.46
C LYS A 117 -14.78 -23.98 -16.47
N SER A 118 -14.67 -23.58 -15.22
CA SER A 118 -15.61 -23.93 -14.14
C SER A 118 -16.76 -22.93 -13.99
N GLY A 119 -16.67 -21.74 -14.59
CA GLY A 119 -17.79 -20.81 -14.69
C GLY A 119 -17.50 -19.52 -15.46
N GLU A 120 -18.53 -18.68 -15.60
CA GLU A 120 -18.45 -17.33 -16.19
C GLU A 120 -19.50 -16.44 -15.49
N ALA A 121 -19.09 -15.25 -15.04
CA ALA A 121 -19.97 -14.20 -14.50
C ALA A 121 -20.03 -13.01 -15.46
N ILE A 122 -21.17 -12.34 -15.48
CA ILE A 122 -21.36 -11.06 -16.15
C ILE A 122 -21.31 -9.96 -15.08
N ILE A 123 -20.36 -9.04 -15.19
CA ILE A 123 -20.31 -7.86 -14.31
C ILE A 123 -21.31 -6.84 -14.87
N ALA A 124 -22.38 -6.58 -14.13
CA ALA A 124 -23.49 -5.77 -14.62
C ALA A 124 -23.02 -4.34 -14.94
N ASN A 125 -23.42 -3.83 -16.11
CA ASN A 125 -23.13 -2.48 -16.62
C ASN A 125 -21.64 -2.09 -16.73
N ALA A 126 -20.70 -2.99 -16.45
CA ALA A 126 -19.28 -2.68 -16.57
C ALA A 126 -18.89 -2.30 -18.01
N ASN A 127 -18.09 -1.25 -18.09
CA ASN A 127 -17.34 -0.84 -19.27
C ASN A 127 -16.19 -1.82 -19.52
N TYR A 128 -15.84 -2.04 -20.80
CA TYR A 128 -14.84 -3.03 -21.19
C TYR A 128 -14.20 -2.66 -22.54
N HIS A 129 -13.02 -3.21 -22.81
CA HIS A 129 -12.30 -3.11 -24.09
C HIS A 129 -11.91 -1.68 -24.51
N ASP A 130 -11.09 -1.01 -23.69
CA ASP A 130 -10.66 0.40 -23.77
C ASP A 130 -11.80 1.44 -23.64
N THR A 131 -12.95 1.06 -23.07
CA THR A 131 -14.04 1.99 -22.72
C THR A 131 -13.76 2.72 -21.40
N SER A 132 -13.17 2.07 -20.41
CA SER A 132 -12.70 2.67 -19.15
C SER A 132 -11.49 1.93 -18.56
N PRO A 133 -10.37 1.82 -19.32
CA PRO A 133 -9.13 1.25 -18.82
C PRO A 133 -8.48 2.17 -17.78
N TYR A 134 -7.41 1.69 -17.14
CA TYR A 134 -6.47 2.58 -16.45
C TYR A 134 -5.73 3.50 -17.44
N ARG A 135 -4.96 4.46 -16.92
CA ARG A 135 -4.27 5.52 -17.67
C ARG A 135 -3.49 5.03 -18.89
N TRP A 136 -2.82 3.88 -18.79
CA TRP A 136 -2.02 3.28 -19.87
C TRP A 136 -2.84 2.60 -20.98
N GLY A 137 -4.16 2.44 -20.80
CA GLY A 137 -5.04 1.74 -21.74
C GLY A 137 -4.91 0.22 -21.63
N GLY A 138 -4.52 -0.44 -22.72
CA GLY A 138 -4.20 -1.86 -22.71
C GLY A 138 -5.37 -2.81 -22.43
N LYS A 139 -6.62 -2.37 -22.60
CA LYS A 139 -7.84 -3.14 -22.26
C LYS A 139 -7.96 -3.47 -20.76
N SER A 140 -7.31 -2.69 -19.89
CA SER A 140 -7.32 -2.84 -18.42
C SER A 140 -8.61 -2.36 -17.75
N ASP A 141 -9.76 -2.48 -18.44
CA ASP A 141 -11.05 -1.93 -18.01
C ASP A 141 -11.61 -2.56 -16.74
N ILE A 142 -11.43 -3.87 -16.61
CA ILE A 142 -11.92 -4.69 -15.52
C ILE A 142 -10.71 -5.36 -14.88
N ASP A 143 -10.53 -5.10 -13.60
CA ASP A 143 -9.40 -5.52 -12.81
C ASP A 143 -9.89 -6.38 -11.64
N LEU A 144 -9.15 -7.42 -11.29
CA LEU A 144 -9.53 -8.37 -10.24
C LEU A 144 -8.56 -8.20 -9.08
N ALA A 145 -9.08 -8.16 -7.86
CA ALA A 145 -8.26 -8.02 -6.67
C ALA A 145 -8.61 -9.08 -5.63
N VAL A 146 -7.63 -9.47 -4.83
CA VAL A 146 -7.81 -10.40 -3.71
C VAL A 146 -7.26 -9.75 -2.44
N ASP A 147 -8.05 -9.80 -1.36
CA ASP A 147 -7.65 -9.32 -0.04
C ASP A 147 -8.18 -10.26 1.07
N GLU A 148 -8.14 -9.79 2.32
CA GLU A 148 -8.59 -10.53 3.49
C GLU A 148 -10.11 -10.83 3.48
N ASN A 149 -10.88 -10.03 2.74
CA ASN A 149 -12.34 -10.14 2.61
C ASN A 149 -12.75 -10.96 1.37
N GLY A 150 -11.81 -11.41 0.55
CA GLY A 150 -12.01 -12.35 -0.55
C GLY A 150 -11.69 -11.79 -1.93
N LEU A 151 -12.57 -12.05 -2.89
CA LEU A 151 -12.38 -11.70 -4.31
C LEU A 151 -13.22 -10.47 -4.68
N TRP A 152 -12.59 -9.53 -5.37
CA TRP A 152 -13.15 -8.25 -5.79
C TRP A 152 -12.99 -8.02 -7.28
N VAL A 153 -13.84 -7.16 -7.83
CA VAL A 153 -13.77 -6.65 -9.20
C VAL A 153 -13.77 -5.13 -9.14
N ILE A 154 -12.72 -4.50 -9.68
CA ILE A 154 -12.55 -3.06 -9.83
C ILE A 154 -12.78 -2.72 -11.31
N TYR A 155 -13.81 -1.93 -11.60
CA TYR A 155 -14.20 -1.58 -12.96
C TYR A 155 -14.76 -0.16 -13.00
N ALA A 156 -15.37 0.26 -14.11
CA ALA A 156 -16.12 1.50 -14.19
C ALA A 156 -17.42 1.30 -14.98
N THR A 157 -18.36 2.24 -14.86
CA THR A 157 -19.64 2.21 -15.57
C THR A 157 -19.98 3.57 -16.15
N GLU A 158 -20.73 3.61 -17.24
CA GLU A 158 -21.34 4.85 -17.76
C GLU A 158 -22.28 5.49 -16.73
N GLN A 159 -22.97 4.69 -15.92
CA GLN A 159 -23.88 5.17 -14.88
C GLN A 159 -23.17 5.95 -13.77
N ASN A 160 -21.91 5.59 -13.46
CA ASN A 160 -21.04 6.36 -12.56
C ASN A 160 -20.09 7.30 -13.35
N ASN A 161 -20.45 7.69 -14.59
CA ASN A 161 -19.68 8.62 -15.44
C ASN A 161 -18.20 8.24 -15.63
N GLY A 162 -17.88 6.94 -15.81
CA GLY A 162 -16.51 6.46 -15.99
C GLY A 162 -15.68 6.36 -14.69
N ARG A 163 -16.25 6.72 -13.54
CA ARG A 163 -15.61 6.55 -12.24
C ARG A 163 -15.61 5.09 -11.80
N ILE A 164 -14.65 4.76 -10.94
CA ILE A 164 -14.43 3.41 -10.41
C ILE A 164 -15.68 2.95 -9.67
N VAL A 165 -16.05 1.71 -9.92
CA VAL A 165 -17.06 0.94 -9.21
C VAL A 165 -16.38 -0.36 -8.75
N ILE A 166 -16.55 -0.71 -7.49
CA ILE A 166 -16.01 -1.93 -6.91
C ILE A 166 -17.15 -2.88 -6.55
N SER A 167 -16.97 -4.18 -6.82
CA SER A 167 -17.92 -5.22 -6.44
C SER A 167 -17.23 -6.40 -5.78
N GLN A 168 -17.82 -6.93 -4.71
CA GLN A 168 -17.38 -8.19 -4.10
C GLN A 168 -17.98 -9.35 -4.91
N LEU A 169 -17.16 -10.32 -5.31
CA LEU A 169 -17.54 -11.44 -6.17
C LEU A 169 -17.30 -12.76 -5.45
N ASN A 170 -18.34 -13.54 -5.23
CA ASN A 170 -18.22 -14.85 -4.59
C ASN A 170 -17.39 -15.81 -5.49
N PRO A 171 -16.22 -16.31 -5.05
CA PRO A 171 -15.33 -17.08 -5.90
C PRO A 171 -15.86 -18.48 -6.24
N TYR A 172 -16.89 -18.97 -5.54
CA TYR A 172 -17.48 -20.30 -5.76
C TYR A 172 -18.74 -20.24 -6.61
N THR A 173 -19.62 -19.27 -6.36
CA THR A 173 -20.91 -19.12 -7.07
C THR A 173 -20.88 -18.11 -8.21
N LEU A 174 -19.81 -17.30 -8.31
CA LEU A 174 -19.63 -16.22 -9.27
C LEU A 174 -20.75 -15.17 -9.25
N ARG A 175 -21.34 -14.95 -8.07
CA ARG A 175 -22.36 -13.92 -7.83
C ARG A 175 -21.73 -12.68 -7.21
N VAL A 176 -22.20 -11.52 -7.64
CA VAL A 176 -21.89 -10.25 -6.96
C VAL A 176 -22.65 -10.20 -5.63
N GLU A 177 -21.94 -9.94 -4.54
CA GLU A 177 -22.47 -9.91 -3.17
C GLU A 177 -22.72 -8.49 -2.66
N GLY A 178 -21.96 -7.51 -3.18
CA GLY A 178 -22.15 -6.08 -2.96
C GLY A 178 -21.46 -5.26 -4.05
N THR A 179 -21.90 -4.02 -4.24
CA THR A 179 -21.37 -3.06 -5.22
C THR A 179 -21.35 -1.66 -4.62
N TRP A 180 -20.26 -0.93 -4.84
CA TRP A 180 -20.06 0.43 -4.33
C TRP A 180 -19.54 1.35 -5.44
N ASP A 181 -20.21 2.50 -5.61
CA ASP A 181 -19.80 3.56 -6.54
C ASP A 181 -18.82 4.51 -5.84
N THR A 182 -17.69 4.79 -6.49
CA THR A 182 -16.66 5.72 -5.97
C THR A 182 -16.68 7.06 -6.70
N ALA A 183 -15.95 8.05 -6.17
CA ALA A 183 -15.81 9.39 -6.75
C ALA A 183 -14.62 9.53 -7.74
N TYR A 184 -13.80 8.50 -7.94
CA TYR A 184 -12.54 8.60 -8.68
C TYR A 184 -12.64 8.14 -10.15
N ASP A 185 -12.17 8.93 -11.11
CA ASP A 185 -12.17 8.57 -12.54
C ASP A 185 -11.17 7.44 -12.87
N LYS A 186 -11.63 6.34 -13.49
CA LYS A 186 -10.77 5.17 -13.71
C LYS A 186 -9.66 5.42 -14.74
N ARG A 187 -9.90 6.28 -15.73
CA ARG A 187 -8.89 6.66 -16.74
C ARG A 187 -7.77 7.55 -16.17
N SER A 188 -8.02 8.20 -15.05
CA SER A 188 -7.03 9.00 -14.31
C SER A 188 -6.16 8.16 -13.38
N ALA A 189 -6.60 6.96 -12.99
CA ALA A 189 -5.83 6.03 -12.18
C ALA A 189 -4.80 5.25 -13.02
N SER A 190 -3.59 5.07 -12.51
CA SER A 190 -2.56 4.20 -13.10
C SER A 190 -2.88 2.73 -12.84
N ASN A 191 -3.33 2.42 -11.62
CA ASN A 191 -3.80 1.11 -11.18
C ASN A 191 -4.57 1.25 -9.86
N ALA A 192 -5.17 0.18 -9.33
CA ALA A 192 -5.80 0.19 -8.00
C ALA A 192 -5.86 -1.22 -7.40
N PHE A 193 -5.84 -1.32 -6.06
CA PHE A 193 -5.87 -2.60 -5.34
C PHE A 193 -6.73 -2.53 -4.08
N MET A 194 -7.09 -3.68 -3.53
CA MET A 194 -7.89 -3.81 -2.30
C MET A 194 -7.02 -4.31 -1.14
N ILE A 195 -7.21 -3.75 0.06
CA ILE A 195 -6.73 -4.32 1.34
C ILE A 195 -7.84 -4.14 2.39
N CYS A 196 -8.26 -5.21 3.07
CA CYS A 196 -9.33 -5.23 4.07
C CYS A 196 -10.67 -4.60 3.66
N GLY A 197 -11.08 -4.70 2.39
CA GLY A 197 -12.27 -4.01 1.87
C GLY A 197 -12.07 -2.50 1.67
N ILE A 198 -10.82 -2.02 1.67
CA ILE A 198 -10.47 -0.63 1.32
C ILE A 198 -9.79 -0.64 -0.04
N LEU A 199 -10.38 0.05 -1.01
CA LEU A 199 -9.77 0.36 -2.29
C LEU A 199 -8.67 1.41 -2.10
N TYR A 200 -7.50 1.20 -2.68
CA TYR A 200 -6.41 2.17 -2.80
C TYR A 200 -6.14 2.44 -4.27
N VAL A 201 -6.21 3.71 -4.70
CA VAL A 201 -6.03 4.10 -6.10
C VAL A 201 -4.66 4.74 -6.31
N VAL A 202 -3.86 4.15 -7.21
CA VAL A 202 -2.52 4.61 -7.55
C VAL A 202 -2.59 5.61 -8.71
N LYS A 203 -1.85 6.70 -8.55
CA LYS A 203 -1.63 7.73 -9.57
C LYS A 203 -0.14 7.96 -9.75
N SER A 204 0.28 8.01 -11.00
CA SER A 204 1.69 8.06 -11.37
C SER A 204 1.88 8.78 -12.69
N VAL A 205 3.09 9.30 -12.89
CA VAL A 205 3.57 9.82 -14.18
C VAL A 205 3.85 8.65 -15.13
N TYR A 206 3.52 8.80 -16.41
CA TYR A 206 3.93 7.88 -17.48
C TYR A 206 5.01 8.49 -18.38
N GLU A 207 5.77 7.68 -19.13
CA GLU A 207 6.87 8.14 -20.00
C GLU A 207 6.46 9.26 -20.98
N ASP A 208 5.23 9.22 -21.51
CA ASP A 208 4.68 10.19 -22.46
C ASP A 208 3.99 11.41 -21.78
N ASP A 209 3.97 11.51 -20.45
CA ASP A 209 3.31 12.62 -19.74
C ASP A 209 4.24 13.85 -19.63
N ASP A 210 3.99 14.88 -20.46
CA ASP A 210 4.63 16.22 -20.40
C ASP A 210 4.50 16.94 -19.03
N ASN A 211 3.81 16.37 -18.05
CA ASN A 211 3.35 17.05 -16.84
C ASN A 211 3.60 16.22 -15.56
N GLU A 212 4.82 16.32 -15.03
CA GLU A 212 5.25 15.72 -13.75
C GLU A 212 4.37 16.11 -12.53
N ALA A 213 3.53 17.15 -12.66
CA ALA A 213 2.74 17.72 -11.56
C ALA A 213 1.72 16.77 -10.91
N THR A 214 1.42 15.60 -11.50
CA THR A 214 0.55 14.58 -10.90
C THR A 214 1.22 13.82 -9.76
N GLY A 215 2.55 13.68 -9.78
CA GLY A 215 3.32 12.91 -8.79
C GLY A 215 3.10 11.40 -8.83
N ASN A 216 3.87 10.67 -8.02
CA ASN A 216 3.77 9.20 -7.89
C ASN A 216 3.31 8.83 -6.48
N LYS A 217 2.00 8.56 -6.34
CA LYS A 217 1.35 8.37 -5.04
C LYS A 217 0.03 7.62 -5.13
N ILE A 218 -0.43 7.10 -4.01
CA ILE A 218 -1.83 6.78 -3.78
C ILE A 218 -2.50 8.08 -3.34
N ASP A 219 -3.48 8.59 -4.10
CA ASP A 219 -4.17 9.86 -3.79
C ASP A 219 -5.63 9.70 -3.33
N TYR A 220 -6.21 8.50 -3.41
CA TYR A 220 -7.60 8.23 -3.03
C TYR A 220 -7.80 6.84 -2.42
N ILE A 221 -8.71 6.75 -1.45
CA ILE A 221 -9.25 5.49 -0.90
C ILE A 221 -10.77 5.47 -0.88
N TYR A 222 -11.34 4.27 -0.93
CA TYR A 222 -12.76 4.01 -0.63
C TYR A 222 -12.89 2.82 0.32
N ASN A 223 -13.47 3.01 1.50
CA ASN A 223 -13.76 1.94 2.45
C ASN A 223 -15.17 1.39 2.22
N THR A 224 -15.30 0.10 1.89
CA THR A 224 -16.60 -0.54 1.58
C THR A 224 -17.49 -0.76 2.80
N GLU A 225 -16.91 -1.03 3.98
CA GLU A 225 -17.66 -1.22 5.23
C GLU A 225 -18.36 0.08 5.66
N LEU A 226 -17.63 1.19 5.59
CA LEU A 226 -18.14 2.52 5.94
C LEU A 226 -18.87 3.20 4.77
N SER A 227 -18.71 2.68 3.55
CA SER A 227 -19.17 3.31 2.29
C SER A 227 -18.74 4.78 2.18
N LYS A 228 -17.46 5.03 2.52
CA LYS A 228 -16.89 6.36 2.70
C LYS A 228 -15.52 6.44 2.05
N ASP A 229 -15.29 7.51 1.31
CA ASP A 229 -14.02 7.81 0.65
C ASP A 229 -13.23 8.92 1.35
N GLY A 230 -11.96 9.03 0.95
CA GLY A 230 -11.06 10.06 1.45
C GLY A 230 -9.85 10.22 0.53
N PHE A 231 -9.29 11.43 0.56
CA PHE A 231 -8.03 11.73 -0.13
C PHE A 231 -6.86 11.59 0.83
N LEU A 232 -5.71 11.17 0.31
CA LEU A 232 -4.47 10.98 1.05
C LEU A 232 -3.26 11.27 0.15
N ASP A 233 -2.06 11.19 0.72
CA ASP A 233 -0.82 11.32 -0.03
C ASP A 233 0.22 10.32 0.49
N ILE A 234 0.16 9.09 -0.03
CA ILE A 234 1.14 8.03 0.26
C ILE A 234 2.04 7.89 -0.96
N PRO A 235 3.34 8.21 -0.88
CA PRO A 235 4.27 8.01 -1.99
C PRO A 235 4.25 6.57 -2.49
N PHE A 236 4.20 6.41 -3.81
CA PHE A 236 4.17 5.11 -4.48
C PHE A 236 5.40 4.98 -5.40
N PRO A 237 6.23 3.93 -5.28
CA PRO A 237 7.38 3.75 -6.16
C PRO A 237 6.97 3.62 -7.62
N ASN A 238 7.55 4.45 -8.49
CA ASN A 238 7.33 4.40 -9.93
C ASN A 238 8.65 4.65 -10.68
N SER A 239 9.65 3.82 -10.38
CA SER A 239 11.03 3.97 -10.87
C SER A 239 11.15 3.86 -12.40
N TYR A 240 10.15 3.27 -13.08
CA TYR A 240 10.21 2.92 -14.49
C TYR A 240 9.07 3.52 -15.35
N GLN A 241 8.23 4.39 -14.77
CA GLN A 241 7.26 5.23 -15.49
C GLN A 241 6.23 4.51 -16.39
N TYR A 242 5.93 3.22 -16.16
CA TYR A 242 4.84 2.53 -16.87
C TYR A 242 4.21 1.42 -16.01
N ILE A 243 3.44 1.81 -14.98
CA ILE A 243 2.70 0.85 -14.14
C ILE A 243 1.63 0.15 -15.00
N ALA A 244 1.73 -1.17 -15.12
CA ALA A 244 0.79 -2.01 -15.89
C ALA A 244 -0.11 -2.88 -14.99
N ALA A 245 0.36 -3.28 -13.81
CA ALA A 245 -0.38 -4.07 -12.82
C ALA A 245 0.16 -3.85 -11.39
N VAL A 246 -0.73 -3.89 -10.38
CA VAL A 246 -0.41 -3.81 -8.95
C VAL A 246 -1.35 -4.74 -8.16
N ASP A 247 -0.96 -6.01 -8.02
CA ASP A 247 -1.76 -7.02 -7.33
C ASP A 247 -1.37 -7.14 -5.84
N TYR A 248 -2.33 -6.98 -4.92
CA TYR A 248 -2.11 -7.26 -3.49
C TYR A 248 -2.20 -8.77 -3.18
N ASN A 249 -1.42 -9.21 -2.19
CA ASN A 249 -1.50 -10.57 -1.66
C ASN A 249 -1.68 -10.58 -0.13
N PRO A 250 -2.84 -11.05 0.39
CA PRO A 250 -3.12 -11.07 1.84
C PRO A 250 -2.36 -12.15 2.63
N ARG A 251 -1.59 -13.06 1.98
CA ARG A 251 -0.76 -14.06 2.68
C ARG A 251 0.59 -13.50 3.11
N ASP A 252 1.24 -12.69 2.26
CA ASP A 252 2.57 -12.12 2.52
C ASP A 252 2.58 -10.59 2.67
N ASN A 253 1.42 -9.95 2.49
CA ASN A 253 1.20 -8.51 2.60
C ASN A 253 2.09 -7.67 1.66
N LEU A 254 2.42 -8.21 0.49
CA LEU A 254 3.19 -7.54 -0.56
C LEU A 254 2.30 -7.12 -1.74
N LEU A 255 2.77 -6.13 -2.50
CA LEU A 255 2.27 -5.86 -3.84
C LEU A 255 3.17 -6.55 -4.87
N TYR A 256 2.53 -7.23 -5.83
CA TYR A 256 3.12 -7.84 -6.99
C TYR A 256 2.91 -6.89 -8.16
N VAL A 257 4.00 -6.26 -8.62
CA VAL A 257 3.92 -5.10 -9.52
C VAL A 257 4.61 -5.42 -10.84
N TRP A 258 3.99 -4.95 -11.93
CA TRP A 258 4.60 -4.87 -13.25
C TRP A 258 4.74 -3.41 -13.63
N ASN A 259 5.97 -2.94 -13.83
CA ASN A 259 6.25 -1.55 -14.17
C ASN A 259 7.32 -1.50 -15.27
N ASN A 260 6.88 -1.17 -16.50
CA ASN A 260 7.72 -1.04 -17.71
C ASN A 260 8.74 -2.18 -17.87
N TYR A 261 8.30 -3.36 -18.31
CA TYR A 261 9.11 -4.59 -18.39
C TYR A 261 9.56 -5.16 -17.03
N HIS A 262 9.80 -4.36 -15.99
CA HIS A 262 10.31 -4.83 -14.71
C HIS A 262 9.25 -5.55 -13.86
N VAL A 263 9.60 -6.76 -13.43
CA VAL A 263 8.82 -7.62 -12.53
C VAL A 263 9.35 -7.43 -11.11
N VAL A 264 8.56 -6.78 -10.23
CA VAL A 264 9.04 -6.27 -8.93
C VAL A 264 8.01 -6.49 -7.80
N LYS A 265 8.47 -6.66 -6.56
CA LYS A 265 7.62 -6.65 -5.37
C LYS A 265 7.82 -5.40 -4.55
N TYR A 266 6.73 -4.83 -4.05
CA TYR A 266 6.75 -3.73 -3.08
C TYR A 266 6.27 -4.22 -1.71
N SER A 267 6.96 -3.82 -0.65
CA SER A 267 6.57 -4.05 0.74
C SER A 267 5.68 -2.92 1.25
N LEU A 268 4.80 -3.27 2.19
CA LEU A 268 3.79 -2.39 2.76
C LEU A 268 4.04 -2.18 4.26
N ASP A 269 3.86 -0.95 4.72
CA ASP A 269 3.89 -0.55 6.13
C ASP A 269 2.47 -0.12 6.57
N PHE A 270 1.99 -0.69 7.68
CA PHE A 270 0.60 -0.58 8.13
C PHE A 270 0.49 0.14 9.47
N GLY A 271 -0.50 1.03 9.57
CA GLY A 271 -0.93 1.65 10.82
C GLY A 271 -2.10 0.92 11.46
N ALA A 272 -2.34 1.22 12.74
CA ALA A 272 -3.55 0.78 13.44
C ALA A 272 -4.81 1.22 12.68
N LEU A 273 -5.75 0.29 12.53
CA LEU A 273 -7.07 0.51 11.95
C LEU A 273 -7.98 1.17 13.00
N ASP A 274 -7.73 2.44 13.28
CA ASP A 274 -8.57 3.22 14.20
C ASP A 274 -9.86 3.63 13.48
N ASN A 275 -10.97 2.99 13.86
CA ASN A 275 -12.31 3.34 13.39
C ASN A 275 -12.76 4.75 13.84
N ARG A 276 -11.94 5.51 14.57
CA ARG A 276 -12.10 6.95 14.86
C ARG A 276 -11.34 7.79 13.83
N LEU A 277 -11.85 7.80 12.61
CA LEU A 277 -11.29 8.48 11.43
C LEU A 277 -11.45 10.02 11.47
N GLU A 278 -11.10 10.63 12.61
CA GLU A 278 -11.04 12.09 12.84
C GLU A 278 -9.74 12.54 13.52
N THR A 279 -8.96 11.67 14.19
CA THR A 279 -7.77 12.09 14.96
C THR A 279 -6.59 11.10 14.94
N SER A 280 -6.09 10.72 13.76
CA SER A 280 -4.82 9.96 13.65
C SER A 280 -3.74 10.81 12.96
N SER A 281 -2.78 11.32 13.74
CA SER A 281 -1.87 12.41 13.37
C SER A 281 -0.69 12.05 12.46
N SER A 282 -0.85 11.05 11.57
CA SER A 282 0.23 10.63 10.65
C SER A 282 -0.21 10.44 9.19
N VAL A 283 -1.49 10.60 8.87
CA VAL A 283 -2.01 10.71 7.50
C VAL A 283 -3.15 11.73 7.56
N MET A 284 -3.04 12.86 6.85
CA MET A 284 -4.14 13.81 6.75
C MET A 284 -5.18 13.30 5.77
N VAL A 285 -6.04 12.39 6.24
CA VAL A 285 -7.19 11.91 5.47
C VAL A 285 -8.27 12.98 5.50
N TYR A 286 -8.36 13.78 4.44
CA TYR A 286 -9.48 14.70 4.26
C TYR A 286 -10.70 13.90 3.85
N MET A 287 -11.66 13.77 4.76
CA MET A 287 -12.97 13.17 4.50
C MET A 287 -14.07 14.22 4.60
N ASP A 288 -14.62 14.61 3.44
CA ASP A 288 -15.71 15.57 3.38
C ASP A 288 -17.01 14.95 3.93
N THR A 289 -17.45 15.42 5.09
CA THR A 289 -18.66 14.93 5.77
C THR A 289 -19.95 15.57 5.24
N MET A 290 -20.19 15.50 3.92
CA MET A 290 -21.48 15.88 3.32
C MET A 290 -21.93 14.99 2.15
N THR A 291 -22.49 13.82 2.48
CA THR A 291 -23.46 13.14 1.60
C THR A 291 -24.53 12.45 2.44
N SER A 292 -25.73 13.04 2.47
CA SER A 292 -26.88 12.47 3.17
C SER A 292 -27.41 11.24 2.44
N THR A 293 -27.68 10.18 3.19
CA THR A 293 -28.23 8.91 2.72
C THR A 293 -29.53 9.07 1.92
N MET A 294 -29.63 8.40 0.76
CA MET A 294 -30.93 7.95 0.22
C MET A 294 -30.99 6.42 0.19
N ARG A 295 -31.71 5.83 1.14
CA ARG A 295 -32.17 4.44 1.05
C ARG A 295 -33.41 4.38 0.17
N THR A 296 -33.30 3.90 -1.06
CA THR A 296 -34.44 3.56 -1.91
C THR A 296 -34.97 2.17 -1.55
N THR A 297 -36.02 2.11 -0.73
CA THR A 297 -36.81 0.88 -0.56
C THR A 297 -37.85 0.74 -1.67
N THR A 298 -37.87 -0.42 -2.33
CA THR A 298 -38.75 -0.69 -3.47
C THR A 298 -40.12 -1.20 -3.01
N ARG A 299 -41.20 -0.49 -3.41
CA ARG A 299 -42.55 -1.06 -3.52
C ARG A 299 -43.30 -0.35 -4.66
N PRO A 300 -44.13 -1.08 -5.45
CA PRO A 300 -44.68 -0.56 -6.69
C PRO A 300 -45.93 0.30 -6.45
N VAL A 301 -46.10 1.33 -7.27
CA VAL A 301 -47.35 2.12 -7.35
C VAL A 301 -47.88 2.08 -8.77
N THR A 302 -49.18 1.80 -8.88
CA THR A 302 -49.95 1.63 -10.11
C THR A 302 -50.00 2.92 -10.94
N VAL A 303 -49.90 2.78 -12.27
CA VAL A 303 -50.05 3.89 -13.22
C VAL A 303 -51.51 4.33 -13.32
N THR A 304 -51.77 5.63 -13.24
CA THR A 304 -53.04 6.23 -13.66
C THR A 304 -52.76 7.42 -14.58
N LEU A 305 -53.35 7.41 -15.77
CA LEU A 305 -53.22 8.47 -16.77
C LEU A 305 -54.25 9.58 -16.53
N THR A 306 -53.81 10.85 -16.62
CA THR A 306 -54.69 11.99 -16.87
C THR A 306 -53.98 13.02 -17.73
N ALA A 307 -54.65 13.49 -18.78
CA ALA A 307 -54.14 14.49 -19.71
C ALA A 307 -54.87 15.83 -19.52
N THR A 308 -54.17 16.95 -19.76
CA THR A 308 -54.77 18.27 -19.98
C THR A 308 -53.93 19.10 -20.96
N THR A 309 -54.59 20.03 -21.65
CA THR A 309 -54.17 20.53 -22.97
C THR A 309 -53.83 22.02 -22.95
N THR A 310 -52.76 22.40 -23.65
CA THR A 310 -52.44 23.72 -24.27
C THR A 310 -52.94 25.05 -23.68
N ARG A 311 -52.03 26.03 -23.62
CA ARG A 311 -52.30 27.34 -24.24
C ARG A 311 -51.02 28.10 -24.65
N THR A 312 -51.08 28.76 -25.80
CA THR A 312 -50.00 29.55 -26.41
C THR A 312 -50.25 31.06 -26.29
N THR A 313 -49.18 31.84 -26.18
CA THR A 313 -49.15 33.29 -26.53
C THR A 313 -47.81 33.62 -27.20
N THR A 314 -47.83 34.59 -28.13
CA THR A 314 -46.75 34.89 -29.08
C THR A 314 -46.19 36.32 -28.91
N THR A 315 -45.19 36.66 -29.74
CA THR A 315 -44.55 37.99 -29.95
C THR A 315 -43.42 38.34 -28.96
N ARG A 316 -42.30 38.99 -29.34
CA ARG A 316 -41.82 39.50 -30.65
C ARG A 316 -40.27 39.65 -30.62
N MET A 317 -39.58 39.39 -31.73
CA MET A 317 -38.15 39.76 -31.94
C MET A 317 -38.00 41.22 -32.38
N PRO A 318 -36.81 41.84 -32.16
CA PRO A 318 -36.00 42.24 -33.32
C PRO A 318 -34.48 42.00 -33.16
N ALA A 319 -33.80 41.75 -34.29
CA ALA A 319 -32.34 41.89 -34.46
C ALA A 319 -31.97 43.39 -34.60
N THR A 320 -30.73 43.89 -34.53
CA THR A 320 -29.43 43.39 -34.99
C THR A 320 -28.30 44.22 -34.34
N ILE A 321 -27.06 43.73 -34.29
CA ILE A 321 -25.80 44.36 -34.78
C ILE A 321 -24.55 43.75 -34.10
N THR A 322 -23.54 43.48 -34.92
CA THR A 322 -22.20 42.98 -34.59
C THR A 322 -21.26 44.04 -33.98
N ALA A 323 -20.40 43.63 -33.05
CA ALA A 323 -19.12 44.30 -32.79
C ALA A 323 -18.05 43.27 -32.36
N VAL A 324 -16.82 43.45 -32.86
CA VAL A 324 -15.65 42.60 -32.59
C VAL A 324 -14.60 43.42 -31.83
N ALA A 325 -13.96 42.84 -30.83
CA ALA A 325 -12.72 43.32 -30.21
C ALA A 325 -11.86 42.08 -29.89
N VAL A 326 -10.72 41.80 -30.52
CA VAL A 326 -9.49 42.60 -30.81
C VAL A 326 -8.65 42.86 -29.55
N TRP A 327 -7.47 42.24 -29.56
CA TRP A 327 -6.38 42.38 -28.59
C TRP A 327 -5.65 43.74 -28.71
N PRO A 328 -5.00 44.20 -27.63
CA PRO A 328 -3.87 45.12 -27.70
C PRO A 328 -2.53 44.41 -27.43
N HIS A 329 -1.63 44.43 -28.41
CA HIS A 329 -0.19 44.37 -28.16
C HIS A 329 0.38 45.80 -28.12
N THR A 330 1.38 46.05 -27.28
CA THR A 330 2.32 47.16 -27.50
C THR A 330 3.74 46.78 -27.12
N THR A 331 4.66 47.18 -27.99
CA THR A 331 6.10 46.89 -27.99
C THR A 331 6.93 47.92 -27.23
N THR A 332 8.07 47.52 -26.64
CA THR A 332 9.31 48.34 -26.70
C THR A 332 10.61 47.56 -26.41
N THR A 333 11.52 47.56 -27.40
CA THR A 333 13.01 47.66 -27.35
C THR A 333 13.90 46.92 -26.34
N THR A 334 14.92 46.26 -26.91
CA THR A 334 16.17 45.72 -26.32
C THR A 334 17.18 46.81 -25.91
N PRO A 335 18.26 46.51 -25.12
CA PRO A 335 19.50 45.83 -25.57
C PRO A 335 19.85 44.57 -24.73
N SER A 336 20.38 43.47 -25.28
CA SER A 336 21.81 43.10 -25.43
C SER A 336 22.68 43.31 -24.16
N LEU A 337 23.57 42.42 -23.71
CA LEU A 337 24.56 41.50 -24.31
C LEU A 337 24.76 40.31 -23.30
N VAL A 338 25.40 39.15 -23.51
CA VAL A 338 26.31 38.56 -24.52
C VAL A 338 26.01 37.03 -24.63
N GLN A 339 26.31 36.38 -25.76
CA GLN A 339 26.70 34.95 -25.83
C GLN A 339 28.12 34.88 -26.41
N THR A 340 28.97 33.97 -25.92
CA THR A 340 30.26 33.69 -26.56
C THR A 340 30.44 32.19 -26.73
N LEU A 341 30.53 31.77 -27.99
CA LEU A 341 30.79 30.41 -28.45
C LEU A 341 31.78 30.56 -29.61
N VAL A 342 32.98 29.99 -29.50
CA VAL A 342 33.95 29.97 -30.62
C VAL A 342 34.67 28.62 -30.62
N ASN A 343 34.75 28.02 -31.80
CA ASN A 343 35.29 26.68 -32.06
C ASN A 343 36.79 26.67 -32.38
N ALA A 344 37.31 25.44 -32.45
CA ALA A 344 38.39 24.95 -33.32
C ALA A 344 39.84 25.24 -32.93
N LEU A 345 40.63 24.17 -32.81
CA LEU A 345 41.58 23.75 -33.85
C LEU A 345 41.99 22.27 -33.63
N GLU A 346 41.97 21.50 -34.71
CA GLU A 346 42.54 20.15 -34.89
C GLU A 346 44.04 20.25 -35.31
N PRO A 347 44.87 19.17 -35.43
CA PRO A 347 44.49 17.82 -35.87
C PRO A 347 45.16 16.62 -35.14
N GLU A 348 44.88 15.45 -35.73
CA GLU A 348 45.16 14.05 -35.37
C GLU A 348 46.63 13.67 -35.13
N ASP A 349 46.85 12.59 -34.35
CA ASP A 349 47.71 11.47 -34.78
C ASP A 349 47.26 10.14 -34.13
N ASP A 350 47.64 9.02 -34.74
CA ASP A 350 47.18 7.64 -34.53
C ASP A 350 47.87 6.91 -33.35
N ASP A 351 47.10 6.21 -32.50
CA ASP A 351 47.40 4.80 -32.13
C ASP A 351 46.29 4.20 -31.23
N GLY A 352 45.95 2.93 -31.44
CA GLY A 352 44.76 2.30 -30.85
C GLY A 352 44.97 1.62 -29.48
N ALA A 353 44.09 1.92 -28.51
CA ALA A 353 43.81 1.03 -27.38
C ALA A 353 42.39 1.25 -26.79
N LEU A 354 41.65 0.16 -26.58
CA LEU A 354 40.31 0.18 -25.97
C LEU A 354 40.38 0.41 -24.44
N PRO A 355 39.61 1.35 -23.85
CA PRO A 355 39.41 1.39 -22.41
C PRO A 355 37.96 1.06 -22.02
N SER A 356 37.80 -0.13 -21.44
CA SER A 356 36.93 -0.47 -20.30
C SER A 356 35.77 0.48 -19.97
N SER A 357 34.55 -0.06 -20.03
CA SER A 357 33.40 0.46 -19.30
C SER A 357 33.72 0.65 -17.81
N LYS A 358 33.69 1.89 -17.34
CA LYS A 358 33.53 2.23 -15.92
C LYS A 358 32.46 3.28 -15.78
N LEU A 359 31.27 2.86 -15.34
CA LEU A 359 30.30 3.80 -14.78
C LEU A 359 30.95 4.55 -13.60
N PRO A 360 30.61 5.83 -13.38
CA PRO A 360 31.01 6.53 -12.18
C PRO A 360 30.38 5.83 -10.96
N ASN A 361 31.24 5.25 -10.13
CA ASN A 361 30.84 4.59 -8.90
C ASN A 361 30.41 5.68 -7.89
N ILE A 362 29.12 6.03 -7.89
CA ILE A 362 28.54 7.00 -6.95
C ILE A 362 28.57 6.36 -5.55
N ARG A 363 29.66 6.59 -4.83
CA ARG A 363 29.79 6.22 -3.42
C ARG A 363 28.90 7.14 -2.59
N VAL A 364 27.76 6.63 -2.14
CA VAL A 364 26.86 7.32 -1.21
C VAL A 364 27.50 7.28 0.19
N GLU A 365 28.38 8.24 0.48
CA GLU A 365 29.12 8.27 1.76
C GLU A 365 28.26 8.65 2.99
N TYR A 366 27.01 9.07 2.79
CA TYR A 366 26.15 9.63 3.83
C TYR A 366 24.70 9.22 3.65
N CYS A 367 24.02 8.92 4.75
CA CYS A 367 22.57 8.84 4.79
C CYS A 367 21.94 10.22 4.61
N ASN A 368 20.92 10.28 3.75
CA ASN A 368 20.17 11.50 3.49
C ASN A 368 19.38 11.95 4.73
N PRO A 369 19.23 13.26 4.95
CA PRO A 369 18.43 13.77 6.07
C PRO A 369 16.96 13.38 5.90
N LEU A 370 16.29 13.05 7.00
CA LEU A 370 14.86 12.71 7.01
C LEU A 370 14.20 13.13 8.32
N VAL A 371 12.87 13.29 8.31
CA VAL A 371 12.09 13.48 9.54
C VAL A 371 11.31 12.19 9.83
N MET A 372 11.47 11.64 11.03
CA MET A 372 10.83 10.38 11.44
C MET A 372 10.59 10.37 12.94
N MET A 373 9.37 10.02 13.36
CA MET A 373 8.92 10.03 14.76
C MET A 373 9.22 11.37 15.46
N ASP A 374 8.81 12.46 14.80
CA ASP A 374 8.97 13.86 15.22
C ASP A 374 10.42 14.32 15.50
N ILE A 375 11.41 13.54 15.07
CA ILE A 375 12.84 13.89 15.07
C ILE A 375 13.32 14.15 13.64
N ALA A 376 14.02 15.27 13.45
CA ALA A 376 14.76 15.58 12.23
C ALA A 376 16.17 14.98 12.30
N TRP A 377 16.39 13.88 11.59
CA TRP A 377 17.68 13.18 11.49
C TRP A 377 18.55 13.87 10.43
N PRO A 378 19.72 14.44 10.79
CA PRO A 378 20.57 15.17 9.86
C PRO A 378 21.36 14.23 8.96
N LYS A 379 21.93 14.78 7.88
CA LYS A 379 22.86 14.06 7.00
C LYS A 379 24.00 13.45 7.80
N THR A 380 24.07 12.12 7.83
CA THR A 380 24.93 11.36 8.75
C THR A 380 25.84 10.44 7.95
N ARG A 381 27.11 10.27 8.36
CA ARG A 381 28.10 9.49 7.61
C ARG A 381 27.83 7.99 7.74
N GLN A 382 28.05 7.22 6.67
CA GLN A 382 27.94 5.76 6.75
C GLN A 382 28.81 5.16 7.85
N GLY A 383 28.29 4.13 8.53
CA GLY A 383 28.93 3.47 9.66
C GLY A 383 28.87 4.25 10.98
N THR A 384 28.09 5.34 11.08
CA THR A 384 27.95 6.10 12.33
C THR A 384 26.53 6.07 12.89
N ILE A 385 26.43 6.15 14.22
CA ILE A 385 25.19 6.31 14.95
C ILE A 385 25.04 7.78 15.32
N VAL A 386 24.00 8.45 14.84
CA VAL A 386 23.64 9.79 15.30
C VAL A 386 22.76 9.68 16.54
N LYS A 387 22.86 10.67 17.45
CA LYS A 387 22.03 10.76 18.66
C LYS A 387 21.40 12.14 18.72
N ILE A 388 20.09 12.19 18.95
CA ILE A 388 19.29 13.42 18.94
C ILE A 388 18.38 13.42 20.18
N PRO A 389 18.07 14.59 20.79
CA PRO A 389 17.09 14.66 21.86
C PRO A 389 15.76 14.00 21.47
N CYS A 390 15.14 13.31 22.42
CA CYS A 390 13.85 12.66 22.23
C CYS A 390 12.73 13.67 21.87
N PRO A 391 11.64 13.24 21.22
CA PRO A 391 10.56 14.13 20.81
C PRO A 391 9.83 14.77 22.00
N SER A 392 9.16 15.89 21.72
CA SER A 392 8.43 16.71 22.69
C SER A 392 7.55 15.88 23.64
N GLY A 393 7.74 16.09 24.95
CA GLY A 393 7.04 15.35 26.01
C GLY A 393 7.82 14.17 26.59
N THR A 394 8.96 13.79 25.99
CA THR A 394 9.85 12.73 26.50
C THR A 394 11.26 13.26 26.80
N ILE A 395 12.00 12.53 27.65
CA ILE A 395 13.32 12.91 28.15
C ILE A 395 14.32 11.81 27.79
N GLY A 396 15.43 12.21 27.17
CA GLY A 396 16.54 11.32 26.83
C GLY A 396 17.19 11.67 25.49
N MET A 397 17.84 10.68 24.88
CA MET A 397 18.38 10.76 23.51
C MET A 397 17.91 9.55 22.70
N ALA A 398 17.25 9.78 21.57
CA ALA A 398 17.03 8.75 20.55
C ALA A 398 18.32 8.54 19.75
N SER A 399 18.50 7.38 19.14
CA SER A 399 19.66 7.12 18.29
C SER A 399 19.34 6.35 17.01
N PHE A 400 20.02 6.66 15.91
CA PHE A 400 19.76 6.01 14.62
C PHE A 400 21.09 5.70 13.92
N MET A 401 21.22 4.47 13.40
CA MET A 401 22.43 4.03 12.71
C MET A 401 22.32 4.28 11.20
N CYS A 402 23.36 4.87 10.63
CA CYS A 402 23.56 4.98 9.19
C CYS A 402 24.43 3.81 8.70
N LEU A 403 23.87 2.91 7.90
CA LEU A 403 24.53 1.72 7.36
C LEU A 403 25.33 2.06 6.08
N GLY A 404 26.44 1.33 5.87
CA GLY A 404 27.23 1.33 4.63
C GLY A 404 27.23 -0.07 3.99
N PRO A 405 27.61 -0.22 2.71
CA PRO A 405 28.32 0.76 1.88
C PRO A 405 27.44 1.74 1.08
N GLU A 406 26.10 1.60 1.15
CA GLU A 406 25.16 2.32 0.28
C GLU A 406 24.52 3.56 0.92
N GLY A 407 24.84 3.87 2.18
CA GLY A 407 24.40 5.09 2.85
C GLY A 407 22.89 5.13 3.15
N TYR A 408 22.34 4.02 3.66
CA TYR A 408 20.95 3.92 4.08
C TYR A 408 20.82 3.88 5.60
N TRP A 409 19.74 4.44 6.13
CA TRP A 409 19.43 4.30 7.55
C TRP A 409 19.04 2.86 7.89
N ASP A 410 19.27 2.45 9.15
CA ASP A 410 18.94 1.10 9.63
C ASP A 410 17.46 0.76 9.38
N LEU A 411 17.22 -0.41 8.78
CA LEU A 411 15.89 -0.89 8.46
C LEU A 411 15.06 -1.24 9.69
N GLN A 412 15.70 -1.43 10.86
CA GLN A 412 15.01 -1.57 12.15
C GLN A 412 14.45 -0.23 12.68
N GLY A 413 14.84 0.90 12.08
CA GLY A 413 14.44 2.23 12.51
C GLY A 413 15.28 2.80 13.67
N PRO A 414 14.96 4.02 14.13
CA PRO A 414 15.65 4.66 15.24
C PRO A 414 15.29 4.03 16.60
N ASP A 415 16.31 3.83 17.43
CA ASP A 415 16.21 3.33 18.80
C ASP A 415 15.71 4.43 19.76
N PHE A 416 14.51 4.22 20.31
CA PHE A 416 13.87 5.04 21.33
C PHE A 416 13.94 4.44 22.75
N SER A 417 14.73 3.39 22.99
CA SER A 417 14.87 2.72 24.30
C SER A 417 15.37 3.64 25.43
N ASN A 418 15.99 4.76 25.09
CA ASN A 418 16.45 5.79 26.03
C ASN A 418 15.50 7.00 26.14
N CYS A 419 14.34 6.98 25.48
CA CYS A 419 13.33 8.03 25.55
C CYS A 419 12.24 7.68 26.56
N THR A 420 12.24 8.39 27.68
CA THR A 420 11.40 8.12 28.85
C THR A 420 10.43 9.26 29.14
N SER A 421 9.25 8.92 29.65
CA SER A 421 8.27 9.88 30.14
C SER A 421 8.73 10.54 31.45
N PRO A 422 8.32 11.79 31.76
CA PRO A 422 8.79 12.50 32.95
C PRO A 422 8.58 11.78 34.29
N TRP A 423 7.56 10.92 34.39
CA TRP A 423 7.27 10.14 35.60
C TRP A 423 8.36 9.12 35.95
N VAL A 424 9.16 8.67 34.98
CA VAL A 424 10.29 7.74 35.22
C VAL A 424 11.30 8.34 36.19
N ASN A 425 11.54 9.65 36.14
CA ASN A 425 12.41 10.35 37.08
C ASN A 425 11.80 10.41 38.49
N ILE A 426 10.48 10.56 38.61
CA ILE A 426 9.77 10.57 39.89
C ILE A 426 9.86 9.19 40.56
N ILE A 427 9.66 8.11 39.81
CA ILE A 427 9.78 6.74 40.35
C ILE A 427 11.23 6.42 40.72
N ASN A 428 12.22 6.82 39.92
CA ASN A 428 13.64 6.70 40.27
C ASN A 428 14.00 7.44 41.57
N GLN A 429 13.41 8.62 41.82
CA GLN A 429 13.60 9.34 43.08
C GLN A 429 12.98 8.61 44.27
N LYS A 430 11.77 8.05 44.13
CA LYS A 430 11.12 7.23 45.17
C LYS A 430 11.95 5.98 45.52
N ILE A 431 12.47 5.26 44.51
CA ILE A 431 13.36 4.11 44.71
C ILE A 431 14.62 4.54 45.50
N LYS A 432 15.28 5.64 45.10
CA LYS A 432 16.48 6.16 45.79
C LYS A 432 16.20 6.69 47.20
N ALA A 433 14.98 7.15 47.47
CA ALA A 433 14.55 7.59 48.80
C ALA A 433 14.26 6.43 49.77
N GLY A 434 14.27 5.17 49.31
CA GLY A 434 13.96 4.01 50.13
C GLY A 434 12.46 3.80 50.38
N GLU A 435 11.60 4.28 49.47
CA GLU A 435 10.15 4.04 49.55
C GLU A 435 9.80 2.54 49.55
N THR A 436 8.64 2.21 50.14
CA THR A 436 8.23 0.79 50.22
C THR A 436 7.90 0.21 48.85
N ALA A 437 8.20 -1.07 48.63
CA ALA A 437 7.98 -1.70 47.33
C ALA A 437 6.50 -1.67 46.92
N ALA A 438 5.57 -1.77 47.88
CA ALA A 438 4.14 -1.66 47.64
C ALA A 438 3.72 -0.26 47.13
N VAL A 439 4.31 0.82 47.66
CA VAL A 439 4.03 2.20 47.21
C VAL A 439 4.57 2.43 45.80
N ILE A 440 5.79 1.98 45.53
CA ILE A 440 6.42 2.11 44.21
C ILE A 440 5.68 1.25 43.17
N ALA A 441 5.30 0.01 43.50
CA ALA A 441 4.53 -0.86 42.61
C ALA A 441 3.14 -0.29 42.28
N ARG A 442 2.46 0.33 43.25
CA ARG A 442 1.18 1.02 43.01
C ARG A 442 1.34 2.24 42.09
N GLU A 443 2.37 3.05 42.30
CA GLU A 443 2.68 4.19 41.42
C GLU A 443 2.99 3.70 40.00
N LEU A 444 3.85 2.69 39.86
CA LEU A 444 4.21 2.10 38.57
C LEU A 444 2.98 1.58 37.84
N ALA A 445 2.11 0.84 38.53
CA ALA A 445 0.85 0.34 37.98
C ALA A 445 -0.11 1.45 37.52
N GLU A 446 -0.13 2.60 38.20
CA GLU A 446 -0.95 3.75 37.79
C GLU A 446 -0.37 4.43 36.54
N GLN A 447 0.94 4.70 36.51
CA GLN A 447 1.60 5.31 35.36
C GLN A 447 1.50 4.43 34.10
N THR A 448 1.57 3.09 34.24
CA THR A 448 1.44 2.14 33.12
C THR A 448 0.04 2.04 32.50
N LYS A 449 -0.98 2.72 33.05
CA LYS A 449 -2.31 2.85 32.41
C LYS A 449 -2.33 3.94 31.34
N SER A 450 -1.34 4.83 31.33
CA SER A 450 -1.21 5.91 30.35
C SER A 450 -0.47 5.45 29.08
N ASN A 451 -0.35 6.32 28.08
CA ASN A 451 0.35 5.97 26.84
C ASN A 451 1.86 5.83 27.09
N LEU A 452 2.40 4.61 26.93
CA LEU A 452 3.78 4.26 27.28
C LEU A 452 4.74 4.46 26.11
N GLN A 453 5.93 4.98 26.42
CA GLN A 453 7.04 5.14 25.47
C GLN A 453 7.99 3.93 25.50
N ALA A 454 8.80 3.75 24.45
CA ALA A 454 9.73 2.63 24.35
C ALA A 454 10.74 2.56 25.53
N GLY A 455 11.22 3.71 26.01
CA GLY A 455 12.05 3.77 27.21
C GLY A 455 11.29 3.53 28.52
N ASP A 456 9.98 3.80 28.57
CA ASP A 456 9.15 3.52 29.76
C ASP A 456 8.99 2.03 29.99
N ILE A 457 8.82 1.24 28.91
CA ILE A 457 8.78 -0.23 28.97
C ILE A 457 10.12 -0.75 29.49
N THR A 458 11.23 -0.28 28.90
CA THR A 458 12.59 -0.64 29.31
C THR A 458 12.87 -0.29 30.78
N PHE A 459 12.40 0.87 31.24
CA PHE A 459 12.49 1.29 32.63
C PHE A 459 11.63 0.43 33.56
N THR A 460 10.36 0.18 33.19
CA THR A 460 9.39 -0.58 33.99
C THR A 460 9.90 -1.98 34.30
N VAL A 461 10.51 -2.67 33.32
CA VAL A 461 11.12 -3.98 33.53
C VAL A 461 12.29 -3.91 34.53
N ARG A 462 13.18 -2.92 34.42
CA ARG A 462 14.28 -2.72 35.39
C ARG A 462 13.77 -2.36 36.79
N ALA A 463 12.73 -1.54 36.87
CA ALA A 463 12.09 -1.16 38.13
C ALA A 463 11.41 -2.36 38.81
N MET A 464 10.76 -3.25 38.04
CA MET A 464 10.20 -4.49 38.58
C MET A 464 11.27 -5.42 39.16
N ILE A 465 12.44 -5.53 38.53
CA ILE A 465 13.57 -6.29 39.09
C ILE A 465 14.02 -5.67 40.43
N GLN A 466 14.23 -4.36 40.49
CA GLN A 466 14.59 -3.66 41.74
C GLN A 466 13.51 -3.78 42.84
N LEU A 467 12.23 -3.90 42.46
CA LEU A 467 11.14 -4.13 43.40
C LEU A 467 11.16 -5.53 44.00
N VAL A 468 11.60 -6.55 43.27
CA VAL A 468 11.79 -7.90 43.81
C VAL A 468 12.90 -7.90 44.87
N ASP A 469 14.02 -7.21 44.61
CA ASP A 469 15.11 -7.06 45.57
C ASP A 469 14.66 -6.31 46.84
N LEU A 470 13.91 -5.21 46.68
CA LEU A 470 13.32 -4.45 47.79
C LEU A 470 12.31 -5.28 48.61
N LEU A 471 11.50 -6.12 47.94
CA LEU A 471 10.55 -7.03 48.59
C LEU A 471 11.25 -8.10 49.41
N ASP A 472 12.33 -8.71 48.92
CA ASP A 472 13.12 -9.70 49.67
C ASP A 472 13.76 -9.06 50.93
N ILE A 473 14.35 -7.87 50.81
CA ILE A 473 14.87 -7.13 51.97
C ILE A 473 13.74 -6.82 52.99
N GLN A 474 12.56 -6.42 52.52
CA GLN A 474 11.41 -6.13 53.38
C GLN A 474 10.85 -7.40 54.06
N LEU A 475 10.80 -8.54 53.36
CA LEU A 475 10.40 -9.84 53.91
C LEU A 475 11.38 -10.36 54.96
N ARG A 476 12.69 -10.20 54.75
CA ARG A 476 13.73 -10.51 55.75
C ARG A 476 13.60 -9.65 57.00
N ASN A 477 13.29 -8.36 56.85
CA ASN A 477 13.03 -7.47 58.00
C ASN A 477 11.71 -7.80 58.73
N LEU A 478 10.74 -8.39 58.04
CA LEU A 478 9.49 -8.92 58.63
C LEU A 478 9.64 -10.31 59.26
N THR A 479 10.83 -10.92 59.23
CA THR A 479 11.14 -12.18 59.93
C THR A 479 12.13 -11.98 61.10
N PRO A 480 11.79 -11.20 62.15
CA PRO A 480 12.61 -11.08 63.34
C PRO A 480 12.55 -12.36 64.20
N GLY A 481 13.45 -13.31 63.91
CA GLY A 481 13.74 -14.46 64.78
C GLY A 481 13.00 -15.75 64.41
N GLY A 482 13.66 -16.61 63.63
CA GLY A 482 13.10 -17.87 63.09
C GLY A 482 14.00 -19.10 63.21
N LYS A 483 14.93 -19.14 64.18
CA LYS A 483 15.76 -20.30 64.60
C LYS A 483 16.66 -20.98 63.55
N ASP A 484 17.96 -20.85 63.79
CA ASP A 484 18.93 -21.95 63.64
C ASP A 484 18.52 -23.15 64.51
N SER A 485 17.70 -24.08 64.01
CA SER A 485 17.33 -25.32 64.73
C SER A 485 16.89 -26.49 63.85
N ALA A 486 17.37 -26.60 62.60
CA ALA A 486 16.97 -27.67 61.66
C ALA A 486 18.14 -28.41 60.97
N ALA A 487 19.37 -28.32 61.50
CA ALA A 487 20.57 -28.93 60.91
C ALA A 487 21.25 -30.00 61.80
N ARG A 488 20.59 -30.47 62.88
CA ARG A 488 21.09 -31.53 63.77
C ARG A 488 19.98 -32.44 64.29
N ALA A 489 19.59 -33.42 63.49
CA ALA A 489 19.19 -34.78 63.91
C ALA A 489 18.66 -35.56 62.71
N LEU A 490 19.48 -36.45 62.13
CA LEU A 490 19.07 -37.62 61.33
C LEU A 490 20.32 -38.46 61.02
N ALA A 491 20.88 -39.05 62.08
CA ALA A 491 21.86 -40.13 62.04
C ALA A 491 21.60 -41.00 63.28
N CYS A 492 21.68 -42.34 63.10
CA CYS A 492 20.99 -43.36 63.90
C CYS A 492 19.45 -43.28 63.72
N THR A 493 18.75 -44.35 63.33
CA THR A 493 19.07 -45.80 63.33
C THR A 493 18.96 -46.44 61.95
#